data_AF-A0A9P5QPD7-F1
#
_entry.id   AF-A0A9P5QPD7-F1
#
_cell.length_a   1.000
_cell.length_b   1.000
_cell.length_c   1.000
_cell.angle_alpha   90.00
_cell.angle_beta   90.00
_cell.angle_gamma   90.00
#
_symmetry.space_group_name_H-M   'P 1'
#
loop_
_entity.id
_entity.type
_entity.pdbx_description
1 polymer ?
#
loop_
_entity_poly.entity_id
_entity_poly.type
_entity_poly.pdbx_seq_one_letter_code
_entity_poly.pdbx_strand_id
1 'polypeptide(L)'
;MISAFNKAHRLIEFPTGCYVMVKDPIASTPLDPKYDGPYKVVRRTPRGTYVLQDNMNQVLSRNYAPEQIKIVTQSLDIPTQETDHYEVEKVLSHRLSDKGEMLYKVQWKGYPESENSEIPYENFDSKKAISLYYQRINKKNPHVIATHVK
;
A
#
# COMPACT_ATOMS: atom_id res chain seq x y z
N MET A 1 18.07 3.03 24.48
CA MET A 1 16.65 3.16 24.91
C MET A 1 15.68 3.49 23.78
N ILE A 2 16.07 4.17 22.70
CA ILE A 2 15.17 4.54 21.58
C ILE A 2 14.90 3.38 20.60
N SER A 3 15.80 2.39 20.51
CA SER A 3 15.74 1.29 19.53
C SER A 3 14.61 0.27 19.76
N ALA A 4 14.27 -0.02 21.02
CA ALA A 4 13.18 -0.96 21.34
C ALA A 4 11.80 -0.36 21.03
N PHE A 5 11.63 0.95 21.25
CA PHE A 5 10.39 1.66 20.99
C PHE A 5 10.07 1.70 19.48
N ASN A 6 11.06 2.06 18.65
CA ASN A 6 10.91 2.10 17.18
C ASN A 6 10.67 0.71 16.56
N LYS A 7 11.07 -0.37 17.25
CA LYS A 7 10.81 -1.75 16.81
C LYS A 7 9.35 -2.17 17.04
N ALA A 8 8.70 -1.64 18.08
CA ALA A 8 7.32 -1.95 18.41
C ALA A 8 6.32 -0.94 17.81
N HIS A 9 6.74 0.32 17.61
CA HIS A 9 5.88 1.40 17.14
C HIS A 9 6.30 1.83 15.74
N ARG A 10 5.46 1.52 14.75
CA ARG A 10 5.62 2.04 13.39
C ARG A 10 5.30 3.53 13.40
N LEU A 11 6.34 4.36 13.42
CA LEU A 11 6.21 5.80 13.23
C LEU A 11 5.81 6.06 11.77
N ILE A 12 4.58 6.50 11.57
CA ILE A 12 4.05 6.88 10.26
C ILE A 12 4.23 8.39 10.12
N GLU A 13 4.96 8.79 9.08
CA GLU A 13 5.07 10.19 8.69
C GLU A 13 4.03 10.50 7.61
N PHE A 14 3.41 11.67 7.70
CA PHE A 14 2.37 12.11 6.79
C PHE A 14 2.96 13.19 5.87
N PRO A 15 3.14 12.90 4.57
CA PRO A 15 3.64 13.90 3.63
C PRO A 15 2.68 15.07 3.50
N THR A 16 3.20 16.26 3.20
CA THR A 16 2.38 17.42 2.86
C THR A 16 1.61 17.15 1.58
N GLY A 17 0.35 17.58 1.53
CA GLY A 17 -0.55 17.37 0.40
C GLY A 17 -1.42 16.11 0.51
N CYS A 18 -1.12 15.20 1.43
CA CYS A 18 -1.89 13.98 1.61
C CYS A 18 -3.25 14.24 2.26
N TYR A 19 -4.23 13.40 1.94
CA TYR A 19 -5.51 13.36 2.65
C TYR A 19 -5.49 12.39 3.84
N VAL A 20 -6.03 12.84 4.96
CA VAL A 20 -6.13 12.10 6.22
C VAL A 20 -7.52 12.27 6.81
N MET A 21 -8.03 11.27 7.53
CA MET A 21 -9.18 11.47 8.42
C MET A 21 -8.70 11.74 9.84
N VAL A 22 -9.48 12.49 10.59
CA VAL A 22 -9.28 12.72 12.01
C VAL A 22 -10.17 11.77 12.80
N LYS A 23 -9.60 11.09 13.81
CA LYS A 23 -10.37 10.25 14.72
C LYS A 23 -11.11 11.13 15.72
N ASP A 24 -12.44 10.98 15.79
CA ASP A 24 -13.23 11.67 16.79
C ASP A 24 -13.09 11.02 18.16
N PRO A 25 -12.62 11.76 19.19
CA PRO A 25 -12.50 11.23 20.54
C PRO A 25 -13.86 11.11 21.25
N ILE A 26 -14.86 11.85 20.78
CA ILE A 26 -16.21 11.91 21.35
C ILE A 26 -17.14 11.34 20.27
N ALA A 27 -17.08 10.03 20.04
CA ALA A 27 -18.13 9.37 19.25
C ALA A 27 -19.44 9.56 20.04
N SER A 28 -20.29 10.47 19.58
CA SER A 28 -21.48 10.91 20.32
C SER A 28 -22.49 9.77 20.45
N THR A 29 -22.55 8.90 19.44
CA THR A 29 -23.38 7.70 19.40
C THR A 29 -22.66 6.52 18.71
N PRO A 30 -23.08 5.27 18.95
CA PRO A 30 -22.48 4.09 18.29
C PRO A 30 -22.61 4.06 16.76
N LEU A 31 -23.51 4.87 16.20
CA LEU A 31 -23.75 4.97 14.75
C LEU A 31 -22.92 6.09 14.10
N ASP A 32 -22.30 6.97 14.90
CA ASP A 32 -21.51 8.07 14.36
C ASP A 32 -20.21 7.55 13.71
N PRO A 33 -19.76 8.21 12.63
CA PRO A 33 -18.50 7.86 12.03
C PRO A 33 -17.37 8.04 13.05
N LYS A 34 -16.54 7.01 13.19
CA LYS A 34 -15.36 7.07 14.08
C LYS A 34 -14.29 8.07 13.60
N TYR A 35 -14.37 8.43 12.32
CA TYR A 35 -13.41 9.29 11.66
C TYR A 35 -14.16 10.38 10.90
N ASP A 36 -13.77 11.61 11.15
CA ASP A 36 -14.31 12.78 10.51
C ASP A 36 -13.42 13.24 9.34
N GLY A 37 -14.09 13.64 8.26
CA GLY A 37 -13.59 14.41 7.12
C GLY A 37 -12.34 13.89 6.40
N PRO A 38 -12.28 13.94 5.06
CA PRO A 38 -10.99 13.97 4.39
C PRO A 38 -10.38 15.37 4.54
N TYR A 39 -9.25 15.45 5.25
CA TYR A 39 -8.49 16.67 5.47
C TYR A 39 -7.12 16.61 4.80
N LYS A 40 -6.67 17.71 4.20
CA LYS A 40 -5.37 17.78 3.53
C LYS A 40 -4.28 18.25 4.48
N VAL A 41 -3.15 17.54 4.52
CA VAL A 41 -2.01 17.88 5.37
C VAL A 41 -1.28 19.08 4.79
N VAL A 42 -1.28 20.20 5.52
CA VAL A 42 -0.59 21.44 5.11
C VAL A 42 0.88 21.37 5.48
N ARG A 43 1.18 21.11 6.75
CA ARG A 43 2.56 20.90 7.23
C ARG A 43 2.64 20.17 8.54
N ARG A 44 3.85 19.70 8.84
CA ARG A 44 4.28 19.24 10.17
C ARG A 44 4.90 20.39 10.96
N THR A 45 4.53 20.52 12.23
CA THR A 45 5.16 21.47 13.16
C THR A 45 6.48 20.89 13.71
N PRO A 46 7.40 21.73 14.22
CA PRO A 46 8.63 21.25 14.86
C PRO A 46 8.39 20.31 16.05
N ARG A 47 7.19 20.35 16.65
CA ARG A 47 6.79 19.50 17.77
C ARG A 47 6.21 18.16 17.33
N GLY A 48 6.13 17.89 16.03
CA GLY A 48 5.63 16.63 15.48
C GLY A 48 4.11 16.53 15.33
N THR A 49 3.38 17.64 15.47
CA THR A 49 1.94 17.70 15.18
C THR A 49 1.70 18.19 13.75
N TYR A 50 0.50 17.96 13.22
CA TYR A 50 0.12 18.31 11.86
C TYR A 50 -0.95 19.40 11.83
N VAL A 51 -0.77 20.32 10.89
CA VAL A 51 -1.76 21.33 10.51
C VAL A 51 -2.51 20.79 9.31
N LEU A 52 -3.83 20.76 9.39
CA LEU A 52 -4.70 20.24 8.34
C LEU A 52 -5.58 21.35 7.77
N GLN A 53 -6.01 21.19 6.52
CA GLN A 53 -7.00 22.05 5.88
C GLN A 53 -8.19 21.22 5.38
N ASP A 54 -9.37 21.84 5.34
CA ASP A 54 -10.59 21.24 4.80
C ASP A 54 -10.66 21.34 3.25
N ASN A 55 -11.80 20.94 2.69
CA ASN A 55 -12.09 21.02 1.26
C ASN A 55 -12.29 22.46 0.74
N MET A 56 -12.54 23.43 1.63
CA MET A 56 -12.64 24.86 1.31
C MET A 56 -11.27 25.56 1.42
N ASN A 57 -10.18 24.82 1.66
CA ASN A 57 -8.83 25.31 1.94
C ASN A 57 -8.74 26.15 3.23
N GLN A 58 -9.68 25.99 4.16
CA GLN A 58 -9.58 26.60 5.48
C GLN A 58 -8.72 25.72 6.39
N VAL A 59 -7.75 26.36 7.04
CA VAL A 59 -6.87 25.68 7.99
C VAL A 59 -7.63 25.43 9.29
N LEU A 60 -7.61 24.19 9.76
CA LEU A 60 -8.20 23.83 11.04
C LEU A 60 -7.44 24.52 12.18
N SER A 61 -8.19 25.06 13.14
CA SER A 61 -7.63 25.79 14.29
C SER A 61 -6.79 24.90 15.22
N ARG A 62 -7.05 23.59 15.22
CA ARG A 62 -6.37 22.60 16.07
C ARG A 62 -5.24 21.92 15.31
N ASN A 63 -4.13 21.67 16.02
CA ASN A 63 -3.07 20.77 15.56
C ASN A 63 -3.37 19.33 15.97
N TYR A 64 -3.10 18.38 15.08
CA TYR A 64 -3.40 16.96 15.29
C TYR A 64 -2.12 16.15 15.51
N ALA A 65 -2.16 15.24 16.49
CA ALA A 65 -1.07 14.29 16.70
C ALA A 65 -1.15 13.13 15.69
N PRO A 66 -0.02 12.49 15.33
CA PRO A 66 0.02 11.34 14.40
C PRO A 66 -1.00 10.24 14.71
N GLU A 67 -1.31 10.00 16.00
CA GLU A 67 -2.25 8.97 16.43
C GLU A 67 -3.72 9.33 16.19
N GLN A 68 -4.02 10.63 16.10
CA GLN A 68 -5.37 11.14 15.86
C GLN A 68 -5.71 11.22 14.38
N ILE A 69 -4.74 10.99 13.49
CA ILE A 69 -4.91 11.07 12.04
C ILE A 69 -4.62 9.73 11.40
N LYS A 70 -5.37 9.42 10.34
CA LYS A 70 -5.18 8.21 9.55
C LYS A 70 -5.15 8.58 8.08
N ILE A 71 -4.11 8.13 7.35
CA ILE A 71 -4.04 8.31 5.89
C ILE A 71 -5.27 7.67 5.25
N VAL A 72 -5.92 8.42 4.38
CA VAL A 72 -6.98 7.91 3.52
C VAL A 72 -6.32 7.49 2.23
N THR A 73 -6.21 6.18 2.01
CA THR A 73 -5.75 5.61 0.73
C THR A 73 -6.82 5.71 -0.36
N GLN A 74 -7.98 6.29 -0.04
CA GLN A 74 -9.09 6.43 -0.98
C GLN A 74 -8.85 7.65 -1.89
N SER A 75 -8.09 7.41 -2.94
CA SER A 75 -8.27 8.00 -4.27
C SER A 75 -8.15 9.52 -4.46
N LEU A 76 -7.56 10.29 -3.55
CA LEU A 76 -7.22 11.70 -3.82
C LEU A 76 -5.85 12.06 -3.24
N ASP A 77 -4.95 12.49 -4.12
CA ASP A 77 -3.70 13.23 -3.93
C ASP A 77 -2.71 12.75 -2.87
N ILE A 78 -2.15 11.55 -3.07
CA ILE A 78 -0.75 11.34 -2.66
C ILE A 78 -0.01 10.78 -3.87
N PRO A 79 1.06 11.44 -4.37
CA PRO A 79 1.99 10.82 -5.28
C PRO A 79 2.89 9.81 -4.52
N THR A 80 2.29 8.99 -3.66
CA THR A 80 2.93 7.75 -3.22
C THR A 80 2.74 6.83 -4.40
N GLN A 81 3.72 6.84 -5.30
CA GLN A 81 4.03 5.76 -6.24
C GLN A 81 2.78 4.94 -6.56
N GLU A 82 1.95 5.41 -7.49
CA GLU A 82 0.81 4.67 -8.03
C GLU A 82 1.30 3.25 -8.28
N THR A 83 1.00 2.35 -7.35
CA THR A 83 1.31 0.94 -7.52
C THR A 83 0.11 0.46 -8.32
N ASP A 84 0.15 0.76 -9.61
CA ASP A 84 -0.95 0.44 -10.50
C ASP A 84 -1.13 -1.07 -10.50
N HIS A 85 -2.29 -1.51 -10.04
CA HIS A 85 -2.65 -2.91 -9.99
C HIS A 85 -3.32 -3.29 -11.31
N TYR A 86 -2.72 -4.24 -12.03
CA TYR A 86 -3.26 -4.76 -13.28
C TYR A 86 -3.62 -6.24 -13.14
N GLU A 87 -4.67 -6.68 -13.84
CA GLU A 87 -5.06 -8.09 -13.83
C GLU A 87 -4.13 -8.91 -14.72
N VAL A 88 -3.52 -9.94 -14.13
CA VAL A 88 -2.68 -10.89 -14.87
C VAL A 88 -3.56 -11.87 -15.64
N GLU A 89 -3.37 -11.92 -16.96
CA GLU A 89 -4.00 -12.94 -17.80
C GLU A 89 -3.26 -14.27 -17.67
N LYS A 90 -1.94 -14.24 -17.89
CA LYS A 90 -1.07 -15.43 -17.82
C LYS A 90 0.38 -15.05 -17.58
N VAL A 91 1.13 -15.93 -16.92
CA VAL A 91 2.59 -15.87 -16.88
C VAL A 91 3.15 -16.65 -18.07
N LEU A 92 4.06 -16.06 -18.81
CA LEU A 92 4.65 -16.64 -20.03
C LEU A 92 5.91 -17.43 -19.71
N SER A 93 6.85 -16.81 -19.00
CA SER A 93 8.15 -17.38 -18.67
C SER A 93 8.67 -16.83 -17.34
N HIS A 94 9.72 -17.46 -16.82
CA HIS A 94 10.52 -16.94 -15.70
C HIS A 94 12.00 -17.01 -16.05
N ARG A 95 12.80 -16.08 -15.49
CA ARG A 95 14.26 -16.09 -15.58
C ARG A 95 14.90 -15.54 -14.31
N LEU A 96 16.14 -15.94 -14.03
CA LEU A 96 16.95 -15.25 -13.03
C LEU A 96 17.55 -13.98 -13.64
N SER A 97 17.42 -12.88 -12.90
CA SER A 97 18.14 -11.62 -13.14
C SER A 97 19.61 -11.77 -12.77
N ASP A 98 20.46 -10.87 -13.28
CA ASP A 98 21.89 -10.80 -12.94
C ASP A 98 22.12 -10.58 -11.43
N LYS A 99 21.11 -10.05 -10.73
CA LYS A 99 21.09 -9.86 -9.27
C LYS A 99 20.66 -11.10 -8.47
N GLY A 100 20.34 -12.21 -9.14
CA GLY A 100 19.87 -13.45 -8.51
C GLY A 100 18.37 -13.47 -8.18
N GLU A 101 17.61 -12.48 -8.64
CA GLU A 101 16.16 -12.38 -8.40
C GLU A 101 15.37 -13.10 -9.49
N MET A 102 14.29 -13.81 -9.12
CA MET A 102 13.41 -14.47 -10.07
C MET A 102 12.41 -13.47 -10.66
N LEU A 103 12.51 -13.23 -11.97
CA LEU A 103 11.60 -12.37 -12.72
C LEU A 103 10.62 -13.22 -13.54
N TYR A 104 9.37 -12.79 -13.57
CA TYR A 104 8.29 -13.43 -14.30
C TYR A 104 7.80 -12.51 -15.41
N LYS A 105 7.79 -13.01 -16.65
CA LYS A 105 7.20 -12.29 -17.78
C LYS A 105 5.69 -12.49 -17.78
N VAL A 106 4.96 -11.40 -17.64
CA VAL A 106 3.51 -11.36 -17.44
C VAL A 106 2.80 -10.81 -18.67
N GLN A 107 1.71 -11.49 -19.05
CA GLN A 107 0.70 -10.96 -19.97
C GLN A 107 -0.42 -10.32 -19.17
N TRP A 108 -0.66 -9.04 -19.41
CA TRP A 108 -1.75 -8.29 -18.79
C TRP A 108 -3.05 -8.51 -19.55
N LYS A 109 -4.13 -8.69 -18.81
CA LYS A 109 -5.46 -8.97 -19.37
C LYS A 109 -5.98 -7.75 -20.13
N GLY A 110 -6.31 -7.96 -21.41
CA GLY A 110 -6.83 -6.90 -22.27
C GLY A 110 -5.78 -5.99 -22.90
N TYR A 111 -4.49 -6.27 -22.68
CA TYR A 111 -3.37 -5.57 -23.30
C TYR A 111 -2.65 -6.46 -24.32
N PRO A 112 -2.04 -5.88 -25.37
CA PRO A 112 -1.28 -6.65 -26.35
C PRO A 112 0.04 -7.19 -25.77
N GLU A 113 0.63 -8.17 -26.45
CA GLU A 113 1.89 -8.80 -26.01
C GLU A 113 3.09 -7.84 -25.99
N SER A 114 2.98 -6.67 -26.63
CA SER A 114 3.99 -5.60 -26.59
C SER A 114 4.10 -4.95 -25.21
N GLU A 115 3.04 -4.98 -24.41
CA GLU A 115 3.02 -4.41 -23.05
C GLU A 115 3.46 -5.43 -21.98
N ASN A 116 3.95 -6.60 -22.41
CA ASN A 116 4.39 -7.64 -21.50
C ASN A 116 5.58 -7.19 -20.67
N SER A 117 5.43 -7.27 -19.36
CA SER A 117 6.41 -6.78 -18.40
C SER A 117 7.05 -7.92 -17.61
N GLU A 118 8.31 -7.73 -17.22
CA GLU A 118 9.02 -8.65 -16.34
C GLU A 118 9.00 -8.11 -14.91
N ILE A 119 8.25 -8.77 -14.02
CA ILE A 119 8.08 -8.33 -12.63
C ILE A 119 8.61 -9.37 -11.64
N PRO A 120 9.12 -8.95 -10.47
CA PRO A 120 9.57 -9.87 -9.44
C PRO A 120 8.39 -10.56 -8.73
N TYR A 121 8.67 -11.67 -8.04
CA TYR A 121 7.66 -12.39 -7.25
C TYR A 121 6.90 -11.50 -6.24
N GLU A 122 7.61 -10.57 -5.60
CA GLU A 122 7.05 -9.68 -4.57
C GLU A 122 5.97 -8.72 -5.10
N ASN A 123 5.93 -8.49 -6.42
CA ASN A 123 4.93 -7.62 -7.05
C ASN A 123 3.60 -8.35 -7.35
N PHE A 124 3.50 -9.65 -7.08
CA PHE A 124 2.25 -10.39 -7.28
C PHE A 124 1.39 -10.38 -6.02
N ASP A 125 0.21 -9.74 -6.11
CA ASP A 125 -0.79 -9.79 -5.03
C ASP A 125 -1.38 -11.19 -4.83
N SER A 126 -1.45 -11.99 -5.91
CA SER A 126 -2.06 -13.32 -5.89
C SER A 126 -1.10 -14.41 -6.33
N LYS A 127 -0.95 -15.43 -5.48
CA LYS A 127 -0.16 -16.65 -5.76
C LYS A 127 -0.77 -17.52 -6.87
N LYS A 128 -2.03 -17.26 -7.27
CA LYS A 128 -2.78 -18.08 -8.23
C LYS A 128 -2.12 -18.09 -9.61
N ALA A 129 -1.74 -16.91 -10.12
CA ALA A 129 -1.14 -16.78 -11.45
C ALA A 129 0.16 -17.60 -11.59
N ILE A 130 1.03 -17.51 -10.58
CA ILE A 130 2.30 -18.23 -10.53
C ILE A 130 2.06 -19.75 -10.34
N SER A 131 1.09 -20.12 -9.50
CA SER A 131 0.77 -21.54 -9.26
C SER A 131 0.25 -22.22 -10.53
N LEU A 132 -0.64 -21.56 -11.28
CA LEU A 132 -1.15 -22.04 -12.57
C LEU A 132 -0.02 -22.18 -13.60
N TYR A 133 0.93 -21.25 -13.60
CA TYR A 133 2.10 -21.31 -14.47
C TYR A 133 2.99 -22.52 -14.18
N TYR A 134 3.33 -22.75 -12.91
CA TYR A 134 4.14 -23.91 -12.51
C TYR A 134 3.44 -25.25 -12.75
N GLN A 135 2.11 -25.30 -12.59
CA GLN A 135 1.28 -26.45 -12.98
C GLN A 135 1.38 -26.69 -14.49
N ARG A 136 1.27 -25.65 -15.34
CA ARG A 136 1.36 -25.79 -16.80
C ARG A 136 2.70 -26.35 -17.27
N ILE A 137 3.81 -25.97 -16.62
CA ILE A 137 5.16 -26.44 -16.98
C ILE A 137 5.59 -27.70 -16.23
N ASN A 138 4.73 -28.31 -15.41
CA ASN A 138 5.00 -29.48 -14.58
C ASN A 138 6.27 -29.35 -13.71
N LYS A 139 6.51 -28.16 -13.14
CA LYS A 139 7.64 -27.90 -12.21
C LYS A 139 7.12 -27.53 -10.82
N LYS A 140 7.92 -27.83 -9.79
CA LYS A 140 7.62 -27.41 -8.42
C LYS A 140 7.78 -25.90 -8.31
N ASN A 141 6.78 -25.22 -7.72
CA ASN A 141 6.85 -23.79 -7.46
C ASN A 141 7.82 -23.52 -6.28
N PRO A 142 8.93 -22.80 -6.49
CA PRO A 142 9.92 -22.55 -5.44
C PRO A 142 9.39 -21.62 -4.33
N HIS A 143 8.31 -20.86 -4.58
CA HIS A 143 7.76 -19.92 -3.61
C HIS A 143 6.63 -20.50 -2.75
N VAL A 144 6.16 -21.72 -3.05
CA VAL A 144 5.18 -22.41 -2.20
C VAL A 144 5.96 -23.29 -1.24
N ILE A 145 6.08 -22.83 0.01
CA ILE A 145 6.56 -23.69 1.10
C ILE A 145 5.56 -24.83 1.21
N ALA A 146 6.04 -26.07 1.10
CA ALA A 146 5.20 -27.25 1.24
C ALA A 146 4.61 -27.28 2.64
N THR A 147 3.37 -26.78 2.79
CA THR A 147 2.60 -26.96 4.03
C THR A 147 2.20 -28.43 4.08
N HIS A 148 3.05 -29.25 4.68
CA HIS A 148 2.67 -30.57 5.16
C HIS A 148 1.66 -30.36 6.30
N VAL A 149 0.38 -30.30 5.98
CA VAL A 149 -0.66 -30.52 6.98
C VAL A 149 -0.72 -32.03 7.18
N LYS A 150 -0.41 -32.44 8.41
CA LYS A 150 -0.35 -33.83 8.86
C LYS A 150 -1.70 -34.25 9.41
#